data_AF-A0A7G8GR11-F1
#
_entry.id   AF-A0A7G8GR11-F1
#
_cell.length_a   1.000
_cell.length_b   1.000
_cell.length_c   1.000
_cell.angle_alpha   90.00
_cell.angle_beta   90.00
_cell.angle_gamma   90.00
#
_symmetry.space_group_name_H-M   'P 1'
#
loop_
_entity.id
_entity.type
_entity.pdbx_description
1 polymer ?
#
loop_
_entity_poly.entity_id
_entity_poly.type
_entity_poly.pdbx_seq_one_letter_code
_entity_poly.pdbx_strand_id
1 'polypeptide(L)'
;MRRPGLKSIWAVLLAAVLLLGAGLPVHARPGFFNRDAGSAAKPLPSSAPSGKLQEVAPPGAVQQLRQKLQQHRPSLRLIDPSDDSIVSSDALELRFEIDDWPLSSDPELGLGPHVVLQIDNRAPLRLSKSDGNGLKVRIDDLEAGSHRFSAWAAYPWGEAVQAPGASVQGHVHLWQKLQGTQPERDAPWLVPVSPAGEQGLQPLLVDWLIWNAPLQNLREGDGRWRLRISIDGDSFLVDHQEALWLKGSNGSGSHDIQMELLNGLGEPITPVFNNQLIHLKAASGAKPGWMRPRLTESQLARLSGSPEPDVLEVVESSPEPLQKTEEKQQEKTEQPRDLPQAELKAVAGVKDEVETKAEATPQPAAPEENEEQESEPALVAQPLAEQPRAEQPPAEQPSKSEADRPTPAPPAQEKQAKPQQPADQEPKLKPSSSLGGSARELLNSDGRLRKP
;
A
#
# COMPACT_ATOMS: atom_id res chain seq x y z
N MET A 1 -39.95 24.40 63.31
CA MET A 1 -40.61 23.08 63.17
C MET A 1 -40.37 22.54 61.77
N ARG A 2 -39.43 21.60 61.58
CA ARG A 2 -39.13 20.98 60.28
C ARG A 2 -39.88 19.66 60.20
N ARG A 3 -40.75 19.48 59.20
CA ARG A 3 -41.46 18.22 58.94
C ARG A 3 -40.50 17.22 58.26
N PRO A 4 -40.13 16.08 58.88
CA PRO A 4 -39.44 15.01 58.20
C PRO A 4 -40.48 14.02 57.68
N GLY A 5 -40.61 13.85 56.36
CA GLY A 5 -41.58 12.87 55.86
C GLY A 5 -41.66 12.70 54.35
N LEU A 6 -41.24 13.70 53.56
CA LEU A 6 -41.43 13.61 52.10
C LEU A 6 -40.26 12.97 51.34
N LYS A 7 -39.04 13.00 51.90
CA LYS A 7 -37.83 12.48 51.23
C LYS A 7 -37.69 10.95 51.33
N SER A 8 -38.28 10.33 52.35
CA SER A 8 -38.23 8.86 52.52
C SER A 8 -39.21 8.12 51.60
N ILE A 9 -40.32 8.75 51.23
CA ILE A 9 -41.36 8.13 50.39
C ILE A 9 -40.89 8.03 48.93
N TRP A 10 -40.16 9.05 48.45
CA TRP A 10 -39.57 9.04 47.10
C TRP A 10 -38.46 8.01 46.93
N ALA A 11 -37.63 7.80 47.96
CA ALA A 11 -36.57 6.79 47.92
C ALA A 11 -37.13 5.35 47.88
N VAL A 12 -38.23 5.09 48.59
CA VAL A 12 -38.91 3.78 48.57
C VAL A 12 -39.66 3.55 47.26
N LEU A 13 -40.28 4.59 46.67
CA LEU A 13 -40.93 4.49 45.36
C LEU A 13 -39.92 4.22 44.23
N LEU A 14 -38.74 4.83 44.26
CA LEU A 14 -37.72 4.60 43.23
C LEU A 14 -37.10 3.19 43.34
N ALA A 15 -36.93 2.68 44.57
CA ALA A 15 -36.48 1.31 44.80
C ALA A 15 -37.55 0.27 44.38
N ALA A 16 -38.83 0.56 44.57
CA ALA A 16 -39.92 -0.30 44.12
C ALA A 16 -40.03 -0.35 42.59
N VAL A 17 -39.81 0.77 41.89
CA VAL A 17 -39.81 0.79 40.41
C VAL A 17 -38.63 0.02 39.82
N LEU A 18 -37.47 0.03 40.48
CA LEU A 18 -36.29 -0.74 40.04
C LEU A 18 -36.39 -2.25 40.33
N LEU A 19 -37.14 -2.66 41.36
CA LEU A 19 -37.32 -4.08 41.71
C LEU A 19 -38.51 -4.76 40.98
N LEU A 20 -39.43 -4.00 40.40
CA LEU A 20 -40.57 -4.53 39.61
C LEU A 20 -40.36 -4.47 38.08
N GLY A 21 -39.18 -4.01 37.60
CA GLY A 21 -38.86 -3.85 36.18
C GLY A 21 -38.18 -5.04 35.49
N ALA A 22 -37.88 -6.14 36.20
CA ALA A 22 -37.25 -7.32 35.62
C ALA A 22 -38.30 -8.34 35.18
N GLY A 23 -38.57 -8.43 33.86
CA GLY A 23 -39.18 -9.65 33.29
C GLY A 23 -40.36 -9.49 32.34
N LEU A 24 -40.52 -8.38 31.60
CA LEU A 24 -41.43 -8.38 30.44
C LEU A 24 -40.66 -8.75 29.16
N PRO A 25 -41.00 -9.85 28.46
CA PRO A 25 -40.43 -10.13 27.16
C PRO A 25 -40.91 -9.03 26.19
N VAL A 26 -39.97 -8.19 25.76
CA VAL A 26 -40.19 -7.27 24.65
C VAL A 26 -40.32 -8.13 23.39
N HIS A 27 -41.56 -8.44 23.01
CA HIS A 27 -41.86 -8.89 21.67
C HIS A 27 -41.64 -7.72 20.71
N ALA A 28 -40.40 -7.60 20.22
CA ALA A 28 -40.07 -6.77 19.08
C ALA A 28 -40.92 -7.26 17.89
N ARG A 29 -41.97 -6.50 17.57
CA ARG A 29 -42.69 -6.63 16.31
C ARG A 29 -41.70 -6.26 15.19
N PRO A 30 -41.40 -7.16 14.24
CA PRO A 30 -40.57 -6.79 13.10
C PRO A 30 -41.41 -5.87 12.20
N GLY A 31 -41.16 -4.57 12.31
CA GLY A 31 -41.61 -3.59 11.34
C GLY A 31 -40.76 -3.70 10.09
N PHE A 32 -41.40 -4.15 9.01
CA PHE A 32 -41.20 -3.71 7.62
C PHE A 32 -39.75 -3.43 7.18
N PHE A 33 -38.90 -4.47 7.18
CA PHE A 33 -37.93 -4.62 6.10
C PHE A 33 -38.37 -5.81 5.27
N ASN A 34 -38.76 -5.53 4.03
CA ASN A 34 -39.04 -6.53 3.02
C ASN A 34 -37.74 -7.30 2.80
N ARG A 35 -37.60 -8.42 3.50
CA ARG A 35 -36.56 -9.40 3.25
C ARG A 35 -37.04 -10.19 2.05
N ASP A 36 -36.68 -9.74 0.86
CA ASP A 36 -36.41 -10.67 -0.21
C ASP A 36 -35.26 -11.56 0.27
N ALA A 37 -35.63 -12.61 1.01
CA ALA A 37 -34.79 -13.76 1.26
C ALA A 37 -34.70 -14.57 -0.04
N GLY A 38 -34.16 -13.92 -1.08
CA GLY A 38 -33.82 -14.51 -2.36
C GLY A 38 -32.31 -14.58 -2.45
N SER A 39 -31.75 -15.76 -2.17
CA SER A 39 -30.32 -16.06 -2.24
C SER A 39 -29.45 -15.28 -1.24
N ALA A 40 -28.98 -15.93 -0.18
CA ALA A 40 -27.80 -15.44 0.52
C ALA A 40 -26.64 -15.47 -0.48
N ALA A 41 -26.37 -14.33 -1.13
CA ALA A 41 -25.33 -14.20 -2.12
C ALA A 41 -24.00 -14.63 -1.48
N LYS A 42 -23.36 -15.63 -2.08
CA LYS A 42 -22.07 -16.15 -1.60
C LYS A 42 -21.04 -15.03 -1.77
N PRO A 43 -20.17 -14.79 -0.76
CA PRO A 43 -19.13 -13.77 -0.90
C PRO A 43 -18.24 -14.08 -2.11
N LEU A 44 -17.84 -13.03 -2.83
CA LEU A 44 -16.93 -13.10 -3.97
C LEU A 44 -15.67 -13.84 -3.52
N PRO A 45 -15.17 -14.88 -4.19
CA PRO A 45 -13.95 -15.57 -3.76
C PRO A 45 -12.72 -14.68 -3.97
N SER A 46 -11.68 -14.84 -3.14
CA SER A 46 -10.34 -14.33 -3.45
C SER A 46 -9.72 -15.15 -4.59
N SER A 47 -8.76 -14.56 -5.30
CA SER A 47 -8.02 -15.20 -6.38
C SER A 47 -6.56 -14.82 -6.29
N ALA A 48 -5.68 -15.83 -6.36
CA ALA A 48 -4.24 -15.58 -6.47
C ALA A 48 -3.92 -14.80 -7.76
N PRO A 49 -2.79 -14.07 -7.80
CA PRO A 49 -2.26 -13.51 -9.03
C PRO A 49 -2.22 -14.59 -10.13
N SER A 50 -2.69 -14.23 -11.33
CA SER A 50 -2.79 -15.15 -12.46
C SER A 50 -2.50 -14.43 -13.78
N GLY A 51 -2.54 -15.16 -14.89
CA GLY A 51 -2.22 -14.59 -16.20
C GLY A 51 -0.73 -14.30 -16.33
N LYS A 52 -0.36 -13.03 -16.57
CA LYS A 52 1.05 -12.62 -16.73
C LYS A 52 1.71 -12.28 -15.39
N LEU A 53 0.94 -12.22 -14.31
CA LEU A 53 1.41 -11.97 -12.96
C LEU A 53 1.65 -13.30 -12.24
N GLN A 54 2.85 -13.44 -11.69
CA GLN A 54 3.21 -14.56 -10.84
C GLN A 54 3.68 -14.04 -9.48
N GLU A 55 3.09 -14.53 -8.41
CA GLU A 55 3.63 -14.29 -7.07
C GLU A 55 4.93 -15.08 -6.86
N VAL A 56 5.94 -14.41 -6.30
CA VAL A 56 7.28 -14.96 -6.05
C VAL A 56 7.75 -14.61 -4.66
N ALA A 57 8.80 -15.27 -4.19
CA ALA A 57 9.42 -14.92 -2.92
C ALA A 57 10.09 -13.54 -2.98
N PRO A 58 10.16 -12.80 -1.85
CA PRO A 58 10.94 -11.58 -1.74
C PRO A 58 12.43 -11.83 -2.07
N PRO A 59 13.16 -10.82 -2.59
CA PRO A 59 14.61 -10.89 -2.79
C PRO A 59 15.38 -11.36 -1.55
N GLY A 60 16.52 -12.03 -1.74
CA GLY A 60 17.28 -12.60 -0.61
C GLY A 60 17.74 -11.56 0.41
N ALA A 61 18.20 -10.39 -0.05
CA ALA A 61 18.55 -9.28 0.85
C ALA A 61 17.35 -8.74 1.64
N VAL A 62 16.14 -8.70 1.05
CA VAL A 62 14.90 -8.35 1.75
C VAL A 62 14.63 -9.29 2.93
N GLN A 63 14.85 -10.60 2.73
CA GLN A 63 14.67 -11.59 3.80
C GLN A 63 15.67 -11.38 4.95
N GLN A 64 16.95 -11.13 4.64
CA GLN A 64 17.98 -10.83 5.65
C GLN A 64 17.65 -9.57 6.45
N LEU A 65 17.23 -8.50 5.77
CA LEU A 65 16.85 -7.24 6.41
C LEU A 65 15.62 -7.39 7.29
N ARG A 66 14.57 -8.08 6.81
CA ARG A 66 13.36 -8.35 7.59
C ARG A 66 13.69 -9.09 8.88
N GLN A 67 14.51 -10.15 8.79
CA GLN A 67 14.95 -10.89 9.97
C GLN A 67 15.74 -10.02 10.94
N LYS A 68 16.62 -9.13 10.44
CA LYS A 68 17.39 -8.20 11.29
C LYS A 68 16.48 -7.19 11.99
N LEU A 69 15.44 -6.70 11.31
CA LEU A 69 14.55 -5.66 11.80
C LEU A 69 13.38 -6.20 12.64
N GLN A 70 13.12 -7.52 12.65
CA GLN A 70 12.01 -8.15 13.37
C GLN A 70 12.02 -7.93 14.89
N GLN A 71 13.16 -7.51 15.46
CA GLN A 71 13.30 -7.22 16.89
C GLN A 71 12.63 -5.88 17.28
N HIS A 72 12.45 -4.98 16.31
CA HIS A 72 11.92 -3.64 16.53
C HIS A 72 10.39 -3.63 16.53
N ARG A 73 9.80 -2.77 17.35
CA ARG A 73 8.36 -2.52 17.49
C ARG A 73 8.12 -1.02 17.36
N PRO A 74 8.12 -0.49 16.12
CA PRO A 74 8.02 0.94 15.91
C PRO A 74 6.72 1.51 16.50
N SER A 75 6.84 2.66 17.18
CA SER A 75 5.69 3.45 17.65
C SER A 75 5.75 4.84 17.04
N LEU A 76 4.83 5.12 16.12
CA LEU A 76 4.72 6.40 15.44
C LEU A 76 3.52 7.18 16.00
N ARG A 77 3.75 8.42 16.41
CA ARG A 77 2.69 9.31 16.90
C ARG A 77 2.77 10.68 16.26
N LEU A 78 1.60 11.25 15.96
CA LEU A 78 1.47 12.67 15.66
C LEU A 78 1.57 13.48 16.95
N ILE A 79 2.43 14.48 16.96
CA ILE A 79 2.62 15.42 18.07
C ILE A 79 1.89 16.73 17.78
N ASP A 80 1.97 17.21 16.54
CA ASP A 80 1.47 18.53 16.17
C ASP A 80 1.28 18.65 14.64
N PRO A 81 0.24 19.35 14.15
CA PRO A 81 -0.89 19.81 14.94
C PRO A 81 -1.71 18.61 15.44
N SER A 82 -2.68 18.82 16.32
CA SER A 82 -3.59 17.74 16.72
C SER A 82 -4.40 17.25 15.51
N ASP A 83 -4.76 15.98 15.51
CA ASP A 83 -5.69 15.42 14.51
C ASP A 83 -6.99 16.24 14.47
N ASP A 84 -7.53 16.44 13.27
CA ASP A 84 -8.75 17.23 12.98
C ASP A 84 -8.63 18.74 13.28
N SER A 85 -7.41 19.26 13.43
CA SER A 85 -7.17 20.68 13.69
C SER A 85 -7.34 21.58 12.47
N ILE A 86 -7.68 22.85 12.73
CA ILE A 86 -7.66 23.92 11.73
C ILE A 86 -6.35 24.69 11.84
N VAL A 87 -5.62 24.79 10.73
CA VAL A 87 -4.36 25.51 10.58
C VAL A 87 -4.60 26.73 9.70
N SER A 88 -4.43 27.93 10.26
CA SER A 88 -4.56 29.20 9.53
C SER A 88 -3.19 29.71 9.07
N SER A 89 -2.54 28.94 8.20
CA SER A 89 -1.20 29.21 7.66
C SER A 89 -1.13 28.65 6.24
N ASP A 90 -0.37 29.32 5.38
CA ASP A 90 -0.07 28.84 4.02
C ASP A 90 0.82 27.59 4.01
N ALA A 91 1.52 27.34 5.11
CA ALA A 91 2.34 26.15 5.28
C ALA A 91 1.88 25.30 6.46
N LEU A 92 1.83 24.00 6.21
CA LEU A 92 1.55 22.98 7.21
C LEU A 92 2.87 22.42 7.76
N GLU A 93 3.05 22.51 9.07
CA GLU A 93 4.14 21.86 9.77
C GLU A 93 3.61 20.66 10.57
N LEU A 94 4.01 19.45 10.16
CA LEU A 94 3.70 18.22 10.87
C LEU A 94 4.90 17.81 11.72
N ARG A 95 4.64 17.45 12.97
CA ARG A 95 5.63 16.89 13.89
C ARG A 95 5.17 15.51 14.34
N PHE A 96 6.05 14.55 14.20
CA PHE A 96 5.85 13.18 14.67
C PHE A 96 6.95 12.79 15.67
N GLU A 97 6.65 11.77 16.46
CA GLU A 97 7.62 11.05 17.27
C GLU A 97 7.64 9.60 16.78
N ILE A 98 8.84 9.04 16.61
CA ILE A 98 9.06 7.65 16.23
C ILE A 98 10.00 6.97 17.22
N ASP A 99 9.48 5.97 17.92
CA ASP A 99 10.22 5.14 18.85
C ASP A 99 10.54 3.77 18.25
N ASP A 100 11.65 3.17 18.68
CA ASP A 100 12.08 1.81 18.33
C ASP A 100 12.03 1.49 16.82
N TRP A 101 12.47 2.45 15.99
CA TRP A 101 12.68 2.25 14.57
C TRP A 101 14.04 2.85 14.14
N PRO A 102 14.98 2.04 13.62
CA PRO A 102 16.33 2.51 13.32
C PRO A 102 16.37 3.26 11.98
N LEU A 103 15.93 4.52 11.98
CA LEU A 103 15.93 5.36 10.79
C LEU A 103 17.32 5.45 10.18
N SER A 104 17.45 5.10 8.89
CA SER A 104 18.72 5.19 8.19
C SER A 104 18.58 5.41 6.70
N SER A 105 19.65 5.94 6.11
CA SER A 105 19.82 6.08 4.67
C SER A 105 21.28 5.90 4.35
N ASP A 106 21.56 5.10 3.34
CA ASP A 106 22.91 4.82 2.89
C ASP A 106 23.13 5.40 1.48
N PRO A 107 24.22 6.15 1.24
CA PRO A 107 24.46 6.77 -0.07
C PRO A 107 24.72 5.77 -1.20
N GLU A 108 25.19 4.56 -0.88
CA GLU A 108 25.55 3.53 -1.87
C GLU A 108 24.45 2.47 -2.01
N LEU A 109 23.82 2.11 -0.89
CA LEU A 109 22.83 1.03 -0.81
C LEU A 109 21.39 1.53 -0.88
N GLY A 110 21.15 2.83 -0.73
CA GLY A 110 19.83 3.46 -0.77
C GLY A 110 19.18 3.63 0.60
N LEU A 111 17.85 3.82 0.60
CA LEU A 111 17.09 4.00 1.84
C LEU A 111 17.17 2.75 2.74
N GLY A 112 17.39 2.97 4.04
CA GLY A 112 17.19 1.99 5.08
C GLY A 112 15.76 2.08 5.66
N PRO A 113 15.54 1.63 6.91
CA PRO A 113 14.26 1.84 7.59
C PRO A 113 13.95 3.33 7.67
N HIS A 114 12.72 3.69 7.37
CA HIS A 114 12.30 5.09 7.30
C HIS A 114 10.84 5.25 7.72
N VAL A 115 10.38 6.48 7.87
CA VAL A 115 8.95 6.80 7.96
C VAL A 115 8.48 7.33 6.61
N VAL A 116 7.31 6.89 6.16
CA VAL A 116 6.62 7.44 5.01
C VAL A 116 5.51 8.34 5.51
N LEU A 117 5.32 9.50 4.87
CA LEU A 117 4.19 10.39 5.06
C LEU A 117 3.54 10.63 3.70
N GLN A 118 2.27 10.31 3.58
CA GLN A 118 1.45 10.58 2.40
C GLN A 118 0.32 11.53 2.78
N ILE A 119 0.14 12.58 1.99
CA ILE A 119 -0.94 13.55 2.14
C ILE A 119 -1.84 13.44 0.92
N ASP A 120 -3.13 13.24 1.15
CA ASP A 120 -4.13 12.94 0.12
C ASP A 120 -3.65 11.85 -0.85
N ASN A 121 -3.52 12.18 -2.14
CA ASN A 121 -3.02 11.31 -3.19
C ASN A 121 -1.67 11.81 -3.76
N ARG A 122 -0.95 12.65 -3.01
CA ARG A 122 0.35 13.19 -3.42
C ARG A 122 1.44 12.11 -3.31
N ALA A 123 2.57 12.36 -3.98
CA ALA A 123 3.74 11.51 -3.86
C ALA A 123 4.21 11.42 -2.38
N PRO A 124 4.57 10.22 -1.90
CA PRO A 124 4.94 10.00 -0.51
C PRO A 124 6.27 10.66 -0.16
N LEU A 125 6.31 11.35 0.97
CA LEU A 125 7.53 11.87 1.58
C LEU A 125 8.19 10.77 2.41
N ARG A 126 9.51 10.57 2.24
CA ARG A 126 10.28 9.52 2.93
C ARG A 126 11.29 10.16 3.88
N LEU A 127 11.10 9.92 5.16
CA LEU A 127 11.85 10.51 6.27
C LEU A 127 12.80 9.46 6.85
N SER A 128 14.09 9.60 6.54
CA SER A 128 15.15 8.67 6.97
C SER A 128 16.08 9.27 8.04
N LYS A 129 15.77 10.47 8.52
CA LYS A 129 16.54 11.19 9.54
C LYS A 129 15.58 11.82 10.56
N SER A 130 15.98 11.82 11.82
CA SER A 130 15.27 12.43 12.93
C SER A 130 16.21 13.30 13.78
N ASP A 131 15.62 14.21 14.55
CA ASP A 131 16.29 14.90 15.65
C ASP A 131 15.85 14.23 16.97
N GLY A 132 16.72 13.39 17.53
CA GLY A 132 16.31 12.40 18.53
C GLY A 132 15.22 11.48 17.96
N ASN A 133 14.06 11.43 18.61
CA ASN A 133 12.89 10.67 18.14
C ASN A 133 11.92 11.56 17.34
N GLY A 134 12.23 12.85 17.19
CA GLY A 134 11.39 13.84 16.52
C GLY A 134 11.58 13.86 15.01
N LEU A 135 10.47 13.83 14.28
CA LEU A 135 10.40 14.08 12.85
C LEU A 135 9.63 15.36 12.60
N LYS A 136 10.21 16.28 11.82
CA LYS A 136 9.54 17.53 11.41
C LYS A 136 9.43 17.57 9.89
N VAL A 137 8.23 17.80 9.39
CA VAL A 137 7.96 17.97 7.96
C VAL A 137 7.20 19.26 7.73
N ARG A 138 7.63 20.03 6.74
CA ARG A 138 6.94 21.24 6.29
C ARG A 138 6.43 21.03 4.87
N ILE A 139 5.17 21.35 4.64
CA ILE A 139 4.50 21.31 3.34
C ILE A 139 4.01 22.72 3.03
N ASP A 140 4.53 23.32 1.97
CA ASP A 140 4.26 24.71 1.59
C ASP A 140 3.23 24.86 0.47
N ASP A 141 2.86 23.76 -0.19
CA ASP A 141 2.07 23.73 -1.43
C ASP A 141 0.78 22.91 -1.27
N LEU A 142 0.15 23.03 -0.10
CA LEU A 142 -1.14 22.39 0.17
C LEU A 142 -2.27 23.38 -0.09
N GLU A 143 -3.27 22.96 -0.86
CA GLU A 143 -4.43 23.80 -1.17
C GLU A 143 -5.23 24.14 0.10
N ALA A 144 -6.09 25.17 0.05
CA ALA A 144 -7.01 25.44 1.15
C ALA A 144 -8.10 24.36 1.22
N GLY A 145 -8.43 23.89 2.42
CA GLY A 145 -9.48 22.89 2.61
C GLY A 145 -9.08 21.79 3.58
N SER A 146 -9.75 20.62 3.45
CA SER A 146 -9.51 19.48 4.32
C SER A 146 -8.66 18.44 3.62
N HIS A 147 -7.62 17.99 4.32
CA HIS A 147 -6.63 17.04 3.83
C HIS A 147 -6.59 15.85 4.78
N ARG A 148 -6.32 14.69 4.21
CA ARG A 148 -5.99 13.49 4.99
C ARG A 148 -4.49 13.26 4.92
N PHE A 149 -3.93 12.70 5.99
CA PHE A 149 -2.57 12.21 5.98
C PHE A 149 -2.51 10.81 6.56
N SER A 150 -1.60 10.01 6.03
CA SER A 150 -1.21 8.72 6.55
C SER A 150 0.31 8.71 6.71
N ALA A 151 0.80 8.21 7.84
CA ALA A 151 2.21 8.03 8.07
C ALA A 151 2.49 6.65 8.65
N TRP A 152 3.59 6.02 8.26
CA TRP A 152 3.95 4.68 8.70
C TRP A 152 5.45 4.44 8.70
N ALA A 153 5.93 3.62 9.63
CA ALA A 153 7.24 3.02 9.56
C ALA A 153 7.31 2.04 8.38
N ALA A 154 8.37 2.14 7.59
CA ALA A 154 8.58 1.34 6.40
C ALA A 154 9.97 0.67 6.42
N TYR A 155 10.01 -0.54 5.87
CA TYR A 155 11.23 -1.26 5.58
C TYR A 155 12.05 -0.57 4.47
N PRO A 156 13.34 -0.92 4.30
CA PRO A 156 14.21 -0.33 3.26
C PRO A 156 13.63 -0.32 1.83
N TRP A 157 12.82 -1.31 1.46
CA TRP A 157 12.17 -1.41 0.15
C TRP A 157 10.82 -0.70 0.06
N GLY A 158 10.32 -0.11 1.14
CA GLY A 158 9.12 0.72 1.18
C GLY A 158 7.86 0.04 1.75
N GLU A 159 7.89 -1.28 1.96
CA GLU A 159 6.78 -2.01 2.61
C GLU A 159 6.50 -1.46 4.01
N ALA A 160 5.22 -1.33 4.34
CA ALA A 160 4.76 -0.85 5.62
C ALA A 160 4.96 -1.90 6.72
N VAL A 161 5.41 -1.44 7.89
CA VAL A 161 5.42 -2.26 9.09
C VAL A 161 4.00 -2.37 9.62
N GLN A 162 3.48 -3.59 9.69
CA GLN A 162 2.09 -3.84 10.11
C GLN A 162 1.91 -3.95 11.64
N ALA A 163 2.98 -3.77 12.41
CA ALA A 163 2.92 -3.86 13.86
C ALA A 163 1.99 -2.78 14.44
N PRO A 164 1.24 -3.07 15.52
CA PRO A 164 0.42 -2.07 16.19
C PRO A 164 1.25 -0.84 16.59
N GLY A 165 0.76 0.35 16.24
CA GLY A 165 1.46 1.61 16.52
C GLY A 165 2.52 2.00 15.48
N ALA A 166 2.83 1.15 14.49
CA ALA A 166 3.78 1.48 13.43
C ALA A 166 3.25 2.51 12.42
N SER A 167 1.96 2.82 12.47
CA SER A 167 1.30 3.75 11.57
C SER A 167 0.33 4.66 12.31
N VAL A 168 0.10 5.83 11.73
CA VAL A 168 -0.88 6.82 12.18
C VAL A 168 -1.59 7.40 10.96
N GLN A 169 -2.84 7.79 11.13
CA GLN A 169 -3.63 8.50 10.13
C GLN A 169 -4.35 9.67 10.80
N GLY A 170 -4.78 10.64 10.00
CA GLY A 170 -5.63 11.72 10.50
C GLY A 170 -6.02 12.71 9.42
N HIS A 171 -6.63 13.80 9.89
CA HIS A 171 -7.08 14.91 9.08
C HIS A 171 -6.46 16.21 9.59
N VAL A 172 -6.30 17.14 8.66
CA VAL A 172 -5.93 18.52 8.95
C VAL A 172 -6.68 19.44 8.01
N HIS A 173 -7.02 20.64 8.49
CA HIS A 173 -7.82 21.60 7.74
C HIS A 173 -7.06 22.89 7.56
N LEU A 174 -6.66 23.21 6.33
CA LEU A 174 -6.07 24.50 6.00
C LEU A 174 -7.20 25.51 5.84
N TRP A 175 -7.15 26.58 6.65
CA TRP A 175 -8.12 27.68 6.73
C TRP A 175 -9.50 27.29 7.27
N GLN A 176 -10.12 26.23 6.77
CA GLN A 176 -11.44 25.77 7.19
C GLN A 176 -11.67 24.28 6.93
N LYS A 177 -12.50 23.67 7.78
CA LYS A 177 -12.98 22.30 7.58
C LYS A 177 -14.05 22.28 6.49
N LEU A 178 -13.91 21.36 5.53
CA LEU A 178 -14.84 21.13 4.43
C LEU A 178 -15.46 19.74 4.57
N GLN A 179 -16.78 19.70 4.57
CA GLN A 179 -17.54 18.46 4.71
C GLN A 179 -17.60 17.73 3.36
N GLY A 180 -17.50 16.40 3.39
CA GLY A 180 -17.63 15.57 2.19
C GLY A 180 -16.44 15.60 1.22
N THR A 181 -15.34 16.28 1.56
CA THR A 181 -14.12 16.30 0.71
C THR A 181 -13.08 15.25 1.12
N GLN A 182 -13.24 14.63 2.29
CA GLN A 182 -12.38 13.58 2.83
C GLN A 182 -13.23 12.46 3.42
N PRO A 183 -12.70 11.23 3.59
CA PRO A 183 -13.42 10.17 4.30
C PRO A 183 -13.81 10.61 5.71
N GLU A 184 -14.99 10.17 6.18
CA GLU A 184 -15.35 10.32 7.59
C GLU A 184 -14.38 9.52 8.47
N ARG A 185 -14.28 9.89 9.75
CA ARG A 185 -13.30 9.31 10.69
C ARG A 185 -13.40 7.79 10.82
N ASP A 186 -14.58 7.22 10.66
CA ASP A 186 -14.88 5.79 10.75
C ASP A 186 -15.12 5.14 9.38
N ALA A 187 -15.00 5.90 8.28
CA ALA A 187 -15.13 5.36 6.94
C ALA A 187 -13.87 4.56 6.56
N PRO A 188 -14.03 3.39 5.91
CA PRO A 188 -12.91 2.61 5.43
C PRO A 188 -12.07 3.41 4.45
N TRP A 189 -10.76 3.32 4.59
CA TRP A 189 -9.80 4.07 3.81
C TRP A 189 -8.62 3.19 3.40
N LEU A 190 -8.47 3.03 2.08
CA LEU A 190 -7.34 2.40 1.43
C LEU A 190 -6.19 3.39 1.19
N VAL A 191 -4.99 3.02 1.63
CA VAL A 191 -3.73 3.72 1.35
C VAL A 191 -2.81 2.76 0.58
N PRO A 192 -2.58 3.00 -0.72
CA PRO A 192 -1.58 2.25 -1.47
C PRO A 192 -0.18 2.55 -0.96
N VAL A 193 0.62 1.51 -0.70
CA VAL A 193 2.00 1.68 -0.24
C VAL A 193 2.93 1.52 -1.44
N SER A 194 3.51 2.63 -1.89
CA SER A 194 4.46 2.62 -3.01
C SER A 194 5.85 2.13 -2.57
N PRO A 195 6.58 1.39 -3.42
CA PRO A 195 7.95 0.97 -3.14
C PRO A 195 8.90 2.15 -3.00
N ALA A 196 10.02 1.93 -2.31
CA ALA A 196 11.09 2.92 -2.19
C ALA A 196 11.62 3.31 -3.58
N GLY A 197 11.61 4.61 -3.87
CA GLY A 197 12.01 5.18 -5.17
C GLY A 197 10.91 5.23 -6.23
N GLU A 198 9.71 4.69 -5.96
CA GLU A 198 8.55 4.74 -6.89
C GLU A 198 8.87 4.18 -8.29
N GLN A 199 9.71 3.14 -8.32
CA GLN A 199 10.16 2.46 -9.54
C GLN A 199 9.54 1.07 -9.67
N GLY A 200 9.26 0.67 -10.92
CA GLY A 200 8.85 -0.67 -11.33
C GLY A 200 9.98 -1.71 -11.30
N LEU A 201 10.64 -1.86 -10.15
CA LEU A 201 11.66 -2.90 -9.95
C LEU A 201 11.02 -4.29 -9.94
N GLN A 202 11.73 -5.30 -10.46
CA GLN A 202 11.25 -6.70 -10.51
C GLN A 202 12.06 -7.60 -9.58
N PRO A 203 11.43 -8.38 -8.68
CA PRO A 203 9.98 -8.49 -8.50
C PRO A 203 9.35 -7.21 -7.93
N LEU A 204 8.14 -6.93 -8.39
CA LEU A 204 7.34 -5.77 -8.04
C LEU A 204 6.74 -5.95 -6.64
N LEU A 205 7.05 -5.03 -5.74
CA LEU A 205 6.38 -4.94 -4.44
C LEU A 205 5.01 -4.28 -4.63
N VAL A 206 3.96 -4.95 -4.15
CA VAL A 206 2.60 -4.41 -4.05
C VAL A 206 2.17 -4.51 -2.60
N ASP A 207 1.91 -3.37 -1.96
CA ASP A 207 1.56 -3.31 -0.55
C ASP A 207 0.49 -2.22 -0.32
N TRP A 208 -0.24 -2.34 0.79
CA TRP A 208 -1.36 -1.46 1.12
C TRP A 208 -1.65 -1.44 2.62
N LEU A 209 -2.23 -0.34 3.08
CA LEU A 209 -2.84 -0.23 4.39
C LEU A 209 -4.34 0.01 4.21
N ILE A 210 -5.16 -0.70 4.99
CA ILE A 210 -6.59 -0.44 5.08
C ILE A 210 -6.91 0.00 6.50
N TRP A 211 -7.40 1.22 6.62
CA TRP A 211 -7.85 1.82 7.86
C TRP A 211 -9.35 1.79 7.93
N ASN A 212 -9.92 1.77 9.15
CA ASN A 212 -11.35 1.91 9.38
C ASN A 212 -12.24 0.97 8.53
N ALA A 213 -11.64 -0.11 8.02
CA ALA A 213 -12.34 -1.28 7.55
C ALA A 213 -13.44 -1.61 8.55
N PRO A 214 -14.73 -1.70 8.14
CA PRO A 214 -15.88 -1.62 9.02
C PRO A 214 -15.62 -2.28 10.37
N LEU A 215 -15.60 -1.42 11.39
CA LEU A 215 -15.14 -1.66 12.76
C LEU A 215 -15.29 -3.14 13.17
N GLN A 216 -14.15 -3.80 13.40
CA GLN A 216 -14.01 -5.15 13.97
C GLN A 216 -14.36 -6.34 13.07
N ASN A 217 -14.62 -6.10 11.79
CA ASN A 217 -15.32 -7.08 11.00
C ASN A 217 -14.65 -7.43 9.67
N LEU A 218 -13.83 -6.62 9.02
CA LEU A 218 -13.00 -7.16 7.93
C LEU A 218 -11.85 -7.98 8.53
N ARG A 219 -12.18 -9.18 9.01
CA ARG A 219 -11.17 -10.16 9.35
C ARG A 219 -10.67 -10.72 8.04
N GLU A 220 -9.39 -11.04 8.02
CA GLU A 220 -8.82 -11.80 6.94
C GLU A 220 -9.69 -13.04 6.64
N GLY A 221 -10.05 -13.22 5.37
CA GLY A 221 -10.83 -14.37 4.91
C GLY A 221 -12.32 -14.38 5.32
N ASP A 222 -12.87 -13.29 5.85
CA ASP A 222 -14.26 -13.29 6.37
C ASP A 222 -15.33 -13.08 5.30
N GLY A 223 -14.92 -12.81 4.06
CA GLY A 223 -15.80 -12.67 2.90
C GLY A 223 -16.57 -11.35 2.84
N ARG A 224 -16.41 -10.41 3.78
CA ARG A 224 -17.14 -9.13 3.76
C ARG A 224 -16.49 -8.05 2.91
N TRP A 225 -15.26 -8.30 2.48
CA TRP A 225 -14.51 -7.38 1.63
C TRP A 225 -13.59 -8.13 0.68
N ARG A 226 -13.20 -7.43 -0.39
CA ARG A 226 -12.08 -7.78 -1.25
C ARG A 226 -11.30 -6.52 -1.58
N LEU A 227 -10.01 -6.66 -1.81
CA LEU A 227 -9.23 -5.66 -2.53
C LEU A 227 -8.97 -6.19 -3.93
N ARG A 228 -9.49 -5.49 -4.94
CA ARG A 228 -9.14 -5.72 -6.33
C ARG A 228 -7.84 -4.98 -6.62
N ILE A 229 -6.83 -5.72 -7.06
CA ILE A 229 -5.56 -5.17 -7.50
C ILE A 229 -5.49 -5.42 -9.01
N SER A 230 -5.29 -4.36 -9.79
CA SER A 230 -5.12 -4.42 -11.24
C SER A 230 -3.75 -3.85 -11.60
N ILE A 231 -2.93 -4.61 -12.31
CA ILE A 231 -1.58 -4.22 -12.73
C ILE A 231 -1.47 -4.39 -14.23
N ASP A 232 -1.25 -3.30 -14.95
CA ASP A 232 -1.15 -3.28 -16.43
C ASP A 232 -2.29 -4.03 -17.15
N GLY A 233 -3.49 -4.03 -16.55
CA GLY A 233 -4.71 -4.67 -17.07
C GLY A 233 -5.00 -6.09 -16.55
N ASP A 234 -4.06 -6.74 -15.85
CA ASP A 234 -4.32 -8.02 -15.17
C ASP A 234 -4.83 -7.78 -13.75
N SER A 235 -5.99 -8.37 -13.39
CA SER A 235 -6.63 -8.17 -12.09
C SER A 235 -6.72 -9.45 -11.26
N PHE A 236 -6.60 -9.30 -9.94
CA PHE A 236 -6.85 -10.36 -8.97
C PHE A 236 -7.46 -9.78 -7.68
N LEU A 237 -7.97 -10.65 -6.81
CA LEU A 237 -8.72 -10.29 -5.60
C LEU A 237 -8.04 -10.87 -4.36
N VAL A 238 -7.69 -10.01 -3.42
CA VAL A 238 -7.17 -10.41 -2.11
C VAL A 238 -8.14 -10.08 -0.99
N ASP A 239 -7.99 -10.76 0.13
CA ASP A 239 -8.82 -10.61 1.33
C ASP A 239 -8.03 -10.69 2.63
N HIS A 240 -6.74 -10.40 2.52
CA HIS A 240 -5.77 -10.24 3.59
C HIS A 240 -5.00 -8.94 3.36
N GLN A 241 -4.24 -8.49 4.35
CA GLN A 241 -3.36 -7.34 4.24
C GLN A 241 -1.93 -7.84 4.38
N GLU A 242 -1.37 -8.41 3.32
CA GLU A 242 0.03 -8.86 3.25
C GLU A 242 0.65 -8.36 1.95
N ALA A 243 1.89 -7.86 2.02
CA ALA A 243 2.61 -7.38 0.85
C ALA A 243 2.90 -8.53 -0.13
N LEU A 244 2.68 -8.27 -1.42
CA LEU A 244 2.91 -9.22 -2.49
C LEU A 244 4.16 -8.87 -3.27
N TRP A 245 4.91 -9.89 -3.67
CA TRP A 245 6.03 -9.77 -4.59
C TRP A 245 5.65 -10.43 -5.91
N LEU A 246 5.46 -9.62 -6.95
CA LEU A 246 4.91 -10.07 -8.21
C LEU A 246 5.95 -9.97 -9.32
N LYS A 247 6.04 -11.00 -10.14
CA LYS A 247 6.81 -11.00 -11.38
C LYS A 247 5.84 -10.90 -12.55
N GLY A 248 6.00 -9.84 -13.34
CA GLY A 248 5.20 -9.60 -14.55
C GLY A 248 5.97 -9.88 -15.84
N SER A 249 5.26 -10.01 -16.97
CA SER A 249 5.90 -10.13 -18.30
C SER A 249 6.57 -8.84 -18.79
N ASN A 250 6.18 -7.69 -18.25
CA ASN A 250 6.58 -6.36 -18.73
C ASN A 250 7.97 -5.91 -18.21
N GLY A 251 8.70 -6.79 -17.50
CA GLY A 251 10.06 -6.50 -17.03
C GLY A 251 10.11 -5.30 -16.09
N SER A 252 11.21 -4.54 -16.12
CA SER A 252 11.42 -3.35 -15.26
C SER A 252 10.89 -2.05 -15.89
N GLY A 253 9.76 -2.15 -16.60
CA GLY A 253 9.08 -1.01 -17.23
C GLY A 253 8.31 -0.15 -16.23
N SER A 254 7.58 0.85 -16.75
CA SER A 254 6.57 1.54 -15.94
C SER A 254 5.37 0.63 -15.70
N HIS A 255 4.74 0.78 -14.55
CA HIS A 255 3.56 -0.02 -14.18
C HIS A 255 2.46 0.87 -13.62
N ASP A 256 1.23 0.62 -14.06
CA ASP A 256 0.05 1.22 -13.47
C ASP A 256 -0.59 0.20 -12.52
N ILE A 257 -0.69 0.57 -11.24
CA ILE A 257 -1.28 -0.26 -10.20
C ILE A 257 -2.55 0.43 -9.69
N GLN A 258 -3.69 -0.17 -9.97
CA GLN A 258 -4.96 0.25 -9.42
C GLN A 258 -5.38 -0.66 -8.27
N MET A 259 -5.83 -0.07 -7.17
CA MET A 259 -6.34 -0.78 -6.01
C MET A 259 -7.75 -0.29 -5.68
N GLU A 260 -8.70 -1.21 -5.57
CA GLU A 260 -10.10 -0.92 -5.34
C GLU A 260 -10.65 -1.75 -4.18
N LEU A 261 -11.11 -1.09 -3.12
CA LEU A 261 -11.76 -1.76 -2.00
C LEU A 261 -13.21 -2.09 -2.35
N LEU A 262 -13.57 -3.36 -2.29
CA LEU A 262 -14.87 -3.90 -2.63
C LEU A 262 -15.54 -4.52 -1.40
N ASN A 263 -16.86 -4.53 -1.39
CA ASN A 263 -17.65 -5.28 -0.41
C ASN A 263 -17.65 -6.78 -0.76
N GLY A 264 -18.25 -7.60 0.11
CA GLY A 264 -18.33 -9.05 -0.08
C GLY A 264 -19.05 -9.50 -1.34
N LEU A 265 -19.84 -8.63 -1.98
CA LEU A 265 -20.54 -8.89 -3.25
C LEU A 265 -19.72 -8.46 -4.47
N GLY A 266 -18.58 -7.80 -4.27
CA GLY A 266 -17.73 -7.27 -5.34
C GLY A 266 -18.08 -5.84 -5.77
N GLU A 267 -18.98 -5.16 -5.07
CA GLU A 267 -19.32 -3.76 -5.36
C GLU A 267 -18.30 -2.84 -4.67
N PRO A 268 -17.86 -1.74 -5.33
CA PRO A 268 -16.94 -0.78 -4.71
C PRO A 268 -17.49 -0.21 -3.39
N ILE A 269 -16.66 -0.20 -2.36
CA ILE A 269 -16.97 0.49 -1.10
C ILE A 269 -16.71 1.97 -1.32
N THR A 270 -17.79 2.74 -1.51
CA THR A 270 -17.74 4.19 -1.52
C THR A 270 -17.28 4.71 -0.14
N PRO A 271 -16.63 5.87 -0.06
CA PRO A 271 -16.42 6.92 -1.08
C PRO A 271 -15.30 6.65 -2.11
N VAL A 272 -15.15 7.56 -3.09
CA VAL A 272 -14.15 7.51 -4.18
C VAL A 272 -12.70 7.28 -3.74
N PHE A 273 -12.37 7.55 -2.48
CA PHE A 273 -11.02 7.39 -1.92
C PHE A 273 -10.55 5.94 -1.80
N ASN A 274 -11.46 4.98 -1.98
CA ASN A 274 -11.16 3.56 -1.97
C ASN A 274 -10.89 2.97 -3.36
N ASN A 275 -10.74 3.83 -4.37
CA ASN A 275 -10.23 3.50 -5.69
C ASN A 275 -9.00 4.36 -5.96
N GLN A 276 -7.84 3.74 -5.99
CA GLN A 276 -6.55 4.44 -6.04
C GLN A 276 -5.70 3.93 -7.19
N LEU A 277 -4.99 4.84 -7.85
CA LEU A 277 -4.07 4.53 -8.94
C LEU A 277 -2.68 5.05 -8.60
N ILE A 278 -1.69 4.16 -8.62
CA ILE A 278 -0.27 4.53 -8.57
C ILE A 278 0.35 4.28 -9.93
N HIS A 279 1.11 5.25 -10.42
CA HIS A 279 2.01 5.09 -11.56
C HIS A 279 3.45 4.91 -11.07
N LEU A 280 4.04 3.74 -11.30
CA LEU A 280 5.45 3.47 -11.03
C LEU A 280 6.26 3.72 -12.30
N LYS A 281 7.35 4.48 -12.15
CA LYS A 281 8.23 4.80 -13.27
C LYS A 281 9.06 3.58 -13.66
N ALA A 282 9.50 3.53 -14.92
CA ALA A 282 10.46 2.51 -15.35
C ALA A 282 11.72 2.56 -14.48
N ALA A 283 12.25 1.38 -14.13
CA ALA A 283 13.46 1.30 -13.33
C ALA A 283 14.62 1.98 -14.05
N SER A 284 15.31 2.87 -13.35
CA SER A 284 16.46 3.60 -13.88
C SER A 284 17.50 3.81 -12.79
N GLY A 285 18.77 3.89 -13.19
CA GLY A 285 19.88 4.04 -12.27
C GLY A 285 20.34 2.73 -11.62
N ALA A 286 21.15 2.87 -10.56
CA ALA A 286 21.68 1.73 -9.81
C ALA A 286 20.58 1.05 -9.00
N LYS A 287 20.56 -0.29 -9.01
CA LYS A 287 19.61 -1.06 -8.17
C LYS A 287 19.95 -0.86 -6.69
N PRO A 288 18.95 -0.65 -5.83
CA PRO A 288 19.18 -0.49 -4.39
C PRO A 288 19.74 -1.77 -3.77
N GLY A 289 20.43 -1.63 -2.64
CA GLY A 289 21.12 -2.74 -1.97
C GLY A 289 20.18 -3.89 -1.59
N TRP A 290 18.94 -3.60 -1.21
CA TRP A 290 17.93 -4.61 -0.87
C TRP A 290 17.48 -5.49 -2.05
N MET A 291 17.81 -5.13 -3.30
CA MET A 291 17.55 -5.97 -4.48
C MET A 291 18.64 -7.03 -4.73
N ARG A 292 19.70 -7.05 -3.92
CA ARG A 292 20.78 -8.03 -4.08
C ARG A 292 20.32 -9.43 -3.65
N PRO A 293 20.89 -10.49 -4.22
CA PRO A 293 20.64 -11.85 -3.74
C PRO A 293 21.07 -12.05 -2.28
N ARG A 294 22.12 -11.33 -1.85
CA ARG A 294 22.67 -11.39 -0.50
C ARG A 294 23.42 -10.11 -0.15
N LEU A 295 23.36 -9.72 1.12
CA LEU A 295 24.16 -8.65 1.73
C LEU A 295 25.31 -9.25 2.54
N THR A 296 26.45 -8.54 2.55
CA THR A 296 27.51 -8.76 3.55
C THR A 296 27.04 -8.28 4.92
N GLU A 297 27.74 -8.66 5.99
CA GLU A 297 27.40 -8.20 7.35
C GLU A 297 27.47 -6.68 7.48
N SER A 298 28.49 -6.03 6.89
CA SER A 298 28.58 -4.56 6.90
C SER A 298 27.44 -3.90 6.11
N GLN A 299 27.09 -4.44 4.94
CA GLN A 299 25.97 -3.91 4.14
C GLN A 299 24.63 -4.09 4.86
N LEU A 300 24.45 -5.23 5.54
CA LEU A 300 23.27 -5.49 6.36
C LEU A 300 23.20 -4.52 7.54
N ALA A 301 24.32 -4.25 8.22
CA ALA A 301 24.37 -3.28 9.32
C ALA A 301 24.00 -1.88 8.85
N ARG A 302 24.70 -1.36 7.82
CA ARG A 302 24.44 -0.04 7.21
C ARG A 302 22.99 0.12 6.79
N LEU A 303 22.45 -0.85 6.04
CA LEU A 303 21.10 -0.77 5.47
C LEU A 303 19.99 -1.07 6.49
N SER A 304 20.30 -1.68 7.64
CA SER A 304 19.35 -1.87 8.75
C SER A 304 19.41 -0.76 9.80
N GLY A 305 20.34 0.20 9.67
CA GLY A 305 20.59 1.20 10.71
C GLY A 305 21.21 0.63 11.99
N SER A 306 21.77 -0.57 11.94
CA SER A 306 22.52 -1.16 13.04
C SER A 306 23.95 -0.60 13.08
N PRO A 307 24.61 -0.58 14.26
CA PRO A 307 26.05 -0.33 14.33
C PRO A 307 26.81 -1.30 13.41
N GLU A 308 27.81 -0.79 12.69
CA GLU A 308 28.68 -1.64 11.88
C GLU A 308 29.45 -2.61 12.79
N PRO A 309 29.65 -3.88 12.36
CA PRO A 309 30.47 -4.81 13.12
C PRO A 309 31.91 -4.29 13.18
N ASP A 310 32.53 -4.35 14.36
CA ASP A 310 33.95 -4.11 14.50
C ASP A 310 34.70 -5.09 13.59
N VAL A 311 35.37 -4.56 12.57
CA VAL A 311 36.30 -5.36 11.76
C VAL A 311 37.46 -5.68 12.68
N LEU A 312 37.39 -6.81 13.38
CA LEU A 312 38.55 -7.38 14.04
C LEU A 312 39.53 -7.69 12.91
N GLU A 313 40.58 -6.86 12.77
CA GLU A 313 41.73 -7.20 11.95
C GLU A 313 42.19 -8.59 12.41
N VAL A 314 41.91 -9.59 11.59
CA VAL A 314 42.57 -10.88 11.70
C VAL A 314 44.03 -10.57 11.42
N VAL A 315 44.81 -10.38 12.48
CA VAL A 315 46.26 -10.42 12.40
C VAL A 315 46.58 -11.80 11.88
N GLU A 316 46.78 -11.87 10.56
CA GLU A 316 47.26 -13.04 9.86
C GLU A 316 48.56 -13.42 10.56
N SER A 317 48.50 -14.47 11.38
CA SER A 317 49.67 -14.99 12.06
C SER A 317 50.54 -15.58 10.96
N SER A 318 51.49 -14.77 10.49
CA SER A 318 52.49 -15.15 9.52
C SER A 318 53.12 -16.48 9.96
N PRO A 319 53.16 -17.52 9.12
CA PRO A 319 53.79 -18.77 9.50
C PRO A 319 55.29 -18.52 9.68
N GLU A 320 55.81 -18.86 10.86
CA GLU A 320 57.25 -18.86 11.14
C GLU A 320 58.02 -19.62 10.04
N PRO A 321 59.14 -19.07 9.53
CA PRO A 321 59.94 -19.77 8.54
C PRO A 321 60.65 -20.97 9.17
N LEU A 322 60.37 -22.16 8.63
CA LEU A 322 61.09 -23.39 8.92
C LEU A 322 62.59 -23.19 8.68
N GLN A 323 63.37 -23.38 9.73
CA GLN A 323 64.83 -23.38 9.69
C GLN A 323 65.34 -24.49 8.77
N LYS A 324 66.15 -24.07 7.80
CA LYS A 324 66.89 -24.90 6.86
C LYS A 324 68.03 -25.60 7.61
N THR A 325 67.91 -26.92 7.78
CA THR A 325 69.03 -27.77 8.20
C THR A 325 69.89 -28.08 6.98
N GLU A 326 71.19 -27.80 7.09
CA GLU A 326 72.22 -28.18 6.13
C GLU A 326 72.39 -29.70 6.08
N GLU A 327 72.45 -30.27 4.89
CA GLU A 327 73.16 -31.52 4.66
C GLU A 327 73.81 -31.54 3.27
N LYS A 328 74.85 -32.36 3.19
CA LYS A 328 76.11 -32.15 2.50
C LYS A 328 76.19 -32.99 1.22
N GLN A 329 76.88 -32.47 0.21
CA GLN A 329 77.62 -33.16 -0.88
C GLN A 329 77.02 -34.43 -1.52
N GLN A 330 76.78 -34.37 -2.83
CA GLN A 330 77.47 -35.31 -3.74
C GLN A 330 77.62 -34.78 -5.17
N GLU A 331 78.82 -35.02 -5.67
CA GLU A 331 79.42 -34.71 -6.95
C GLU A 331 79.01 -35.75 -8.01
N LYS A 332 78.79 -35.36 -9.28
CA LYS A 332 79.51 -35.80 -10.51
C LYS A 332 78.72 -35.59 -11.82
N THR A 333 79.38 -34.95 -12.82
CA THR A 333 79.35 -35.12 -14.31
C THR A 333 77.99 -35.19 -15.05
N GLU A 334 77.74 -34.54 -16.19
CA GLU A 334 78.58 -34.30 -17.38
C GLU A 334 77.94 -33.21 -18.29
N GLN A 335 78.72 -32.70 -19.26
CA GLN A 335 78.53 -31.52 -20.11
C GLN A 335 77.88 -31.90 -21.49
N PRO A 336 77.87 -31.06 -22.56
CA PRO A 336 76.96 -29.97 -22.97
C PRO A 336 76.27 -30.20 -24.36
N ARG A 337 75.58 -29.16 -24.89
CA ARG A 337 75.24 -28.80 -26.31
C ARG A 337 73.75 -28.46 -26.48
N ASP A 338 73.28 -27.53 -27.30
CA ASP A 338 73.83 -26.53 -28.23
C ASP A 338 72.69 -25.52 -28.50
N LEU A 339 73.02 -24.23 -28.71
CA LEU A 339 72.20 -23.20 -29.37
C LEU A 339 72.05 -23.56 -30.89
N PRO A 340 71.15 -22.99 -31.74
CA PRO A 340 70.81 -21.55 -31.78
C PRO A 340 69.43 -21.11 -32.36
N GLN A 341 69.10 -19.83 -32.09
CA GLN A 341 68.56 -18.77 -32.97
C GLN A 341 67.75 -19.14 -34.24
N ALA A 342 66.58 -18.51 -34.38
CA ALA A 342 66.04 -18.08 -35.67
C ALA A 342 65.29 -16.75 -35.52
N GLU A 343 65.88 -15.69 -36.06
CA GLU A 343 65.19 -14.47 -36.51
C GLU A 343 64.18 -14.79 -37.60
N LEU A 344 63.11 -13.99 -37.74
CA LEU A 344 62.61 -13.56 -39.05
C LEU A 344 61.82 -12.24 -38.91
N LYS A 345 62.32 -11.23 -39.63
CA LYS A 345 61.75 -9.90 -39.86
C LYS A 345 60.92 -9.88 -41.15
N ALA A 346 59.91 -9.00 -41.16
CA ALA A 346 59.37 -8.19 -42.28
C ALA A 346 58.53 -8.94 -43.36
N VAL A 347 57.55 -8.35 -44.06
CA VAL A 347 57.37 -7.01 -44.67
C VAL A 347 55.86 -6.71 -44.94
N ALA A 348 55.50 -5.41 -44.86
CA ALA A 348 54.48 -4.55 -45.54
C ALA A 348 53.27 -5.16 -46.30
N GLY A 349 52.12 -4.51 -46.47
CA GLY A 349 51.67 -3.11 -46.27
C GLY A 349 50.42 -2.84 -47.16
N VAL A 350 49.62 -1.81 -46.85
CA VAL A 350 48.84 -0.86 -47.71
C VAL A 350 47.93 -0.07 -46.72
N LYS A 351 48.21 1.19 -46.36
CA LYS A 351 48.03 2.50 -47.03
C LYS A 351 46.56 2.98 -47.15
N ASP A 352 46.23 4.00 -46.35
CA ASP A 352 45.71 5.34 -46.76
C ASP A 352 45.24 6.07 -45.45
N GLU A 353 45.97 7.06 -44.91
CA GLU A 353 46.18 8.46 -45.34
C GLU A 353 44.94 9.34 -45.00
N VAL A 354 44.94 10.03 -43.84
CA VAL A 354 45.05 11.53 -43.66
C VAL A 354 43.66 12.12 -43.31
N GLU A 355 43.41 13.07 -42.40
CA GLU A 355 44.12 14.17 -41.69
C GLU A 355 43.27 14.50 -40.42
N THR A 356 43.83 14.66 -39.20
CA THR A 356 44.16 15.93 -38.48
C THR A 356 43.05 17.02 -38.55
N LYS A 357 42.66 17.81 -37.52
CA LYS A 357 43.25 18.24 -36.24
C LYS A 357 42.21 19.02 -35.38
N ALA A 358 42.27 18.82 -34.06
CA ALA A 358 42.03 19.67 -32.87
C ALA A 358 41.13 20.94 -32.79
N GLU A 359 40.64 21.12 -31.55
CA GLU A 359 40.33 22.37 -30.81
C GLU A 359 39.10 23.20 -31.26
N ALA A 360 38.31 23.87 -30.42
CA ALA A 360 38.29 24.13 -28.97
C ALA A 360 36.86 24.58 -28.57
N THR A 361 36.60 24.66 -27.27
CA THR A 361 35.41 25.19 -26.57
C THR A 361 34.94 26.57 -27.08
N PRO A 362 33.67 26.98 -26.84
CA PRO A 362 33.45 27.89 -25.70
C PRO A 362 32.07 27.80 -25.00
N GLN A 363 32.00 28.41 -23.82
CA GLN A 363 30.80 28.80 -23.06
C GLN A 363 30.81 30.36 -22.95
N PRO A 364 29.84 31.03 -22.30
CA PRO A 364 28.55 31.57 -22.78
C PRO A 364 28.48 33.11 -22.84
N ALA A 365 27.46 33.69 -23.52
CA ALA A 365 26.96 35.05 -23.27
C ALA A 365 25.55 35.27 -23.85
N ALA A 366 24.68 35.93 -23.08
CA ALA A 366 23.50 36.68 -23.52
C ALA A 366 23.85 38.20 -23.47
N PRO A 367 22.98 39.20 -23.76
CA PRO A 367 21.62 39.25 -24.36
C PRO A 367 21.54 40.34 -25.49
N GLU A 368 20.34 40.92 -25.72
CA GLU A 368 19.94 42.01 -26.66
C GLU A 368 19.59 41.54 -28.09
N GLU A 369 18.62 42.08 -28.83
CA GLU A 369 17.52 43.06 -28.68
C GLU A 369 16.94 43.13 -30.10
N ASN A 370 15.62 43.09 -30.31
CA ASN A 370 15.02 43.91 -31.36
C ASN A 370 13.51 44.10 -31.12
N GLU A 371 13.16 45.38 -31.14
CA GLU A 371 11.83 45.96 -31.06
C GLU A 371 11.08 45.86 -32.40
N GLU A 372 9.74 45.94 -32.34
CA GLU A 372 8.86 46.85 -33.10
C GLU A 372 7.40 46.40 -32.84
N GLN A 373 6.66 47.13 -32.00
CA GLN A 373 5.64 48.14 -32.37
C GLN A 373 4.24 47.48 -32.45
N GLU A 374 3.15 47.94 -31.83
CA GLU A 374 2.64 49.30 -31.63
C GLU A 374 1.58 49.32 -30.52
N SER A 375 1.48 50.46 -29.84
CA SER A 375 0.79 50.71 -28.58
C SER A 375 -0.51 51.53 -28.72
N GLU A 376 -1.56 51.10 -28.00
CA GLU A 376 -2.58 51.92 -27.27
C GLU A 376 -3.49 52.93 -28.04
N PRO A 377 -4.65 53.42 -27.51
CA PRO A 377 -4.83 53.88 -26.11
C PRO A 377 -6.20 53.65 -25.43
N ALA A 378 -6.25 54.18 -24.21
CA ALA A 378 -7.15 53.94 -23.09
C ALA A 378 -8.37 54.90 -22.96
N LEU A 379 -9.16 54.60 -21.90
CA LEU A 379 -9.90 55.50 -20.97
C LEU A 379 -11.46 55.48 -20.96
N VAL A 380 -11.99 54.94 -19.83
CA VAL A 380 -12.94 55.53 -18.85
C VAL A 380 -14.40 55.88 -19.26
N ALA A 381 -15.38 55.28 -18.58
CA ALA A 381 -16.39 55.95 -17.72
C ALA A 381 -17.46 54.98 -17.15
N GLN A 382 -17.77 55.10 -15.86
CA GLN A 382 -19.04 54.63 -15.23
C GLN A 382 -20.10 55.76 -15.32
N PRO A 383 -21.43 55.53 -15.11
CA PRO A 383 -21.98 55.50 -13.75
C PRO A 383 -23.20 54.59 -13.52
N LEU A 384 -23.69 54.64 -12.27
CA LEU A 384 -24.59 53.76 -11.51
C LEU A 384 -26.07 54.22 -11.49
N ALA A 385 -26.97 53.25 -11.22
CA ALA A 385 -28.31 53.33 -10.57
C ALA A 385 -29.60 53.44 -11.41
N GLU A 386 -30.47 52.41 -11.30
CA GLU A 386 -31.84 52.46 -10.71
C GLU A 386 -32.47 51.03 -10.69
N GLN A 387 -33.09 50.63 -9.56
CA GLN A 387 -33.94 49.44 -9.39
C GLN A 387 -35.45 49.85 -9.49
N PRO A 388 -36.44 48.97 -9.24
CA PRO A 388 -36.85 47.76 -9.96
C PRO A 388 -38.33 47.84 -10.43
N ARG A 389 -38.79 46.97 -11.34
CA ARG A 389 -40.22 46.67 -11.49
C ARG A 389 -40.46 45.22 -11.89
N ALA A 390 -41.25 44.55 -11.06
CA ALA A 390 -41.71 43.19 -11.20
C ALA A 390 -42.72 43.02 -12.35
N GLU A 391 -42.65 41.91 -13.06
CA GLU A 391 -43.79 41.24 -13.70
C GLU A 391 -43.54 39.71 -13.73
N GLN A 392 -44.65 38.99 -13.60
CA GLN A 392 -44.82 37.62 -13.08
C GLN A 392 -44.56 36.49 -14.10
N PRO A 393 -44.46 35.22 -13.63
CA PRO A 393 -44.18 34.04 -14.47
C PRO A 393 -45.42 33.59 -15.26
N PRO A 394 -45.25 32.82 -16.36
CA PRO A 394 -46.37 32.19 -17.04
C PRO A 394 -46.92 31.02 -16.21
N ALA A 395 -48.23 31.08 -15.95
CA ALA A 395 -49.02 30.05 -15.31
C ALA A 395 -49.43 28.93 -16.28
N GLU A 396 -49.55 27.73 -15.71
CA GLU A 396 -50.24 26.55 -16.21
C GLU A 396 -51.72 26.83 -16.50
N GLN A 397 -52.31 26.19 -17.53
CA GLN A 397 -53.70 25.71 -17.52
C GLN A 397 -54.05 24.80 -18.73
N PRO A 398 -55.17 24.04 -18.74
CA PRO A 398 -55.21 22.63 -18.37
C PRO A 398 -55.77 21.71 -19.49
N SER A 399 -55.71 20.39 -19.31
CA SER A 399 -56.67 19.50 -19.98
C SER A 399 -57.01 18.26 -19.14
N LYS A 400 -58.31 17.98 -19.05
CA LYS A 400 -58.98 16.90 -18.31
C LYS A 400 -59.48 15.83 -19.29
N SER A 401 -59.74 14.62 -18.74
CA SER A 401 -60.45 13.42 -19.27
C SER A 401 -59.47 12.34 -19.79
N GLU A 402 -59.21 11.21 -19.11
CA GLU A 402 -60.04 10.09 -18.60
C GLU A 402 -60.44 9.05 -19.68
N ALA A 403 -60.13 7.76 -19.38
CA ALA A 403 -60.37 6.50 -20.14
C ALA A 403 -59.53 6.34 -21.44
N ASP A 404 -58.87 5.23 -21.78
CA ASP A 404 -59.11 3.80 -21.56
C ASP A 404 -57.79 2.99 -21.62
N ARG A 405 -57.74 1.88 -20.88
CA ARG A 405 -56.74 0.82 -20.99
C ARG A 405 -56.86 0.06 -22.32
N PRO A 406 -55.73 -0.42 -22.87
CA PRO A 406 -55.73 -1.69 -23.59
C PRO A 406 -54.90 -2.75 -22.85
N THR A 407 -55.58 -3.85 -22.56
CA THR A 407 -55.06 -5.15 -22.12
C THR A 407 -54.22 -5.82 -23.22
N PRO A 408 -53.06 -6.43 -22.92
CA PRO A 408 -52.44 -7.42 -23.80
C PRO A 408 -53.00 -8.83 -23.53
N ALA A 409 -53.28 -9.53 -24.63
CA ALA A 409 -53.92 -10.85 -24.72
C ALA A 409 -53.03 -12.04 -24.25
N PRO A 410 -53.61 -13.24 -24.01
CA PRO A 410 -52.97 -14.37 -23.35
C PRO A 410 -52.06 -15.24 -24.25
N PRO A 411 -51.17 -16.07 -23.65
CA PRO A 411 -50.22 -16.90 -24.38
C PRO A 411 -50.85 -18.17 -24.98
N ALA A 412 -50.38 -18.52 -26.18
CA ALA A 412 -50.72 -19.75 -26.89
C ALA A 412 -50.08 -20.98 -26.22
N GLN A 413 -50.87 -22.05 -26.14
CA GLN A 413 -50.49 -23.38 -25.68
C GLN A 413 -49.64 -24.10 -26.72
N GLU A 414 -48.51 -24.67 -26.29
CA GLU A 414 -47.83 -25.76 -26.99
C GLU A 414 -47.81 -27.03 -26.13
N LYS A 415 -47.90 -28.17 -26.81
CA LYS A 415 -48.39 -29.47 -26.31
C LYS A 415 -47.38 -30.22 -25.43
N GLN A 416 -47.97 -31.03 -24.56
CA GLN A 416 -47.35 -32.02 -23.66
C GLN A 416 -46.45 -33.05 -24.37
N ALA A 417 -45.36 -33.43 -23.70
CA ALA A 417 -44.78 -34.77 -23.77
C ALA A 417 -44.48 -35.30 -22.35
N LYS A 418 -44.72 -36.60 -22.16
CA LYS A 418 -44.83 -37.36 -20.90
C LYS A 418 -43.48 -37.56 -20.16
N PRO A 419 -43.50 -37.90 -18.85
CA PRO A 419 -42.30 -38.18 -18.04
C PRO A 419 -41.81 -39.62 -18.17
N GLN A 420 -40.50 -39.83 -18.20
CA GLN A 420 -39.85 -41.12 -17.97
C GLN A 420 -39.00 -41.07 -16.69
N GLN A 421 -39.21 -42.08 -15.83
CA GLN A 421 -38.45 -42.39 -14.62
C GLN A 421 -37.27 -43.35 -14.96
N PRO A 422 -36.37 -43.70 -14.03
CA PRO A 422 -34.92 -43.64 -14.20
C PRO A 422 -34.28 -45.01 -14.50
N ALA A 423 -33.05 -44.99 -15.00
CA ALA A 423 -32.20 -46.19 -15.04
C ALA A 423 -30.74 -45.85 -14.67
N ASP A 424 -30.34 -46.50 -13.58
CA ASP A 424 -29.05 -47.11 -13.26
C ASP A 424 -27.73 -46.34 -13.14
N GLN A 425 -27.07 -46.72 -12.04
CA GLN A 425 -25.80 -46.28 -11.48
C GLN A 425 -24.62 -46.98 -12.16
N GLU A 426 -23.44 -46.35 -12.15
CA GLU A 426 -22.18 -47.04 -11.85
C GLU A 426 -21.17 -46.06 -11.18
N PRO A 427 -20.16 -46.56 -10.43
CA PRO A 427 -19.79 -45.98 -9.14
C PRO A 427 -18.40 -45.31 -9.04
N LYS A 428 -18.26 -44.50 -7.98
CA LYS A 428 -17.05 -44.19 -7.16
C LYS A 428 -15.73 -43.88 -7.89
N LEU A 429 -15.18 -42.70 -7.57
CA LEU A 429 -13.86 -42.58 -6.92
C LEU A 429 -13.89 -41.40 -5.93
N LYS A 430 -13.72 -41.69 -4.64
CA LYS A 430 -13.40 -40.69 -3.60
C LYS A 430 -11.88 -40.72 -3.39
N PRO A 431 -11.15 -39.59 -3.46
CA PRO A 431 -9.82 -39.54 -2.89
C PRO A 431 -9.94 -39.51 -1.35
N SER A 432 -9.39 -40.54 -0.72
CA SER A 432 -9.10 -40.58 0.71
C SER A 432 -7.82 -39.80 0.96
N SER A 433 -7.91 -38.67 1.67
CA SER A 433 -6.76 -38.00 2.26
C SER A 433 -6.72 -38.29 3.76
N SER A 434 -5.74 -39.11 4.11
CA SER A 434 -5.31 -39.43 5.47
C SER A 434 -4.36 -38.33 5.95
N LEU A 435 -4.77 -37.55 6.96
CA LEU A 435 -3.94 -37.12 8.08
C LEU A 435 -4.77 -36.24 9.02
N GLY A 436 -5.02 -36.80 10.20
CA GLY A 436 -5.92 -36.27 11.22
C GLY A 436 -5.35 -35.12 12.04
N GLY A 437 -6.26 -34.45 12.73
CA GLY A 437 -5.95 -33.36 13.65
C GLY A 437 -7.06 -32.31 13.71
N SER A 438 -8.31 -32.71 13.93
CA SER A 438 -9.35 -31.75 14.30
C SER A 438 -10.20 -32.31 15.44
N ALA A 439 -10.46 -31.44 16.43
CA ALA A 439 -11.11 -31.72 17.71
C ALA A 439 -12.60 -32.18 17.62
N ARG A 440 -13.02 -32.75 16.49
CA ARG A 440 -14.35 -33.27 16.24
C ARG A 440 -14.52 -34.75 16.57
N GLU A 441 -13.43 -35.49 16.80
CA GLU A 441 -13.49 -36.93 17.11
C GLU A 441 -13.77 -37.26 18.58
N LEU A 442 -13.81 -36.26 19.45
CA LEU A 442 -14.10 -36.46 20.88
C LEU A 442 -15.59 -36.42 21.21
N LEU A 443 -16.49 -36.26 20.23
CA LEU A 443 -17.92 -36.14 20.47
C LEU A 443 -18.67 -37.38 19.95
N ASN A 444 -19.58 -37.90 20.76
CA ASN A 444 -20.59 -38.86 20.34
C ASN A 444 -21.58 -38.19 19.37
N SER A 445 -22.38 -39.00 18.66
CA SER A 445 -23.44 -38.53 17.76
C SER A 445 -24.54 -37.71 18.44
N ASP A 446 -24.57 -37.68 19.78
CA ASP A 446 -25.43 -36.84 20.62
C ASP A 446 -24.75 -35.55 21.12
N GLY A 447 -23.52 -35.26 20.66
CA GLY A 447 -22.79 -34.04 21.01
C GLY A 447 -22.11 -34.08 22.39
N ARG A 448 -21.95 -35.24 23.02
CA ARG A 448 -21.26 -35.38 24.31
C ARG A 448 -19.83 -35.89 24.17
N LEU A 449 -18.94 -35.36 25.00
CA LEU A 449 -17.53 -35.74 25.06
C LEU A 449 -17.36 -37.22 25.46
N ARG A 450 -16.61 -37.99 24.68
CA ARG A 450 -16.20 -39.36 25.01
C ARG A 450 -15.25 -39.31 26.21
N LYS A 451 -15.64 -39.95 27.31
CA LYS A 451 -14.75 -40.14 28.47
C LYS A 451 -13.66 -41.16 28.12
N PRO A 452 -12.45 -41.00 28.69
CA PRO A 452 -11.27 -41.79 28.33
C PRO A 452 -11.44 -43.29 28.59
#